data_AF-A0A9D0Z032-F1
#
_entry.id   AF-A0A9D0Z032-F1
#
_cell.length_a   1.000
_cell.length_b   1.000
_cell.length_c   1.000
_cell.angle_alpha   90.00
_cell.angle_beta   90.00
_cell.angle_gamma   90.00
#
_symmetry.space_group_name_H-M   'P 1'
#
loop_
_entity.id
_entity.type
_entity.pdbx_description
1 polymer ?
#
loop_
_entity_poly.entity_id
_entity_poly.type
_entity_poly.pdbx_seq_one_letter_code
_entity_poly.pdbx_strand_id
1 'polypeptide(L)'
;MKVKKIVLTGGPCAGKTTALQQIEREFTEKGYHVLIVPEAASILIGAGIRPFGPYIMDMAEFQKYVIGLQMDLENFAEKAAESETNPSLIVCDRGILDDRAYVDESDWNNLLHEFKVTNFDLMNRYDLIIHLRTAALGKEEYYTLDNNNARTETPSEAREKDQKTLEAWLGHEKVKVIGNEMSFQDKIRKVVEEIYRSLEKPYPLQIQYKYLLSELDVSKMNEIQFVKLELEQYITEEDGKETIYRKTGRGGEEKYTAITKMDTDINHERITTSRLITDVEYYQNMPPKITPIRKTRYCFEYQNQYFRLDIFENGLQLLEVEPTTEKQPVTLPDFVTIEKDVTDDTEYRNSSIFYQLNSSIQNKIKKYRPTI
;
A
#
# COMPACT_ATOMS: atom_id res chain seq x y z
N MET A 1 -5.12 -8.50 21.12
CA MET A 1 -6.36 -8.30 20.34
C MET A 1 -6.22 -9.06 19.03
N LYS A 2 -7.24 -9.85 18.65
CA LYS A 2 -7.18 -10.70 17.44
C LYS A 2 -7.56 -9.93 16.17
N VAL A 3 -8.39 -8.90 16.30
CA VAL A 3 -8.86 -8.06 15.19
C VAL A 3 -8.68 -6.60 15.58
N LYS A 4 -8.20 -5.78 14.65
CA LYS A 4 -8.18 -4.31 14.73
C LYS A 4 -8.91 -3.73 13.54
N LYS A 5 -9.85 -2.82 13.77
CA LYS A 5 -10.60 -2.15 12.70
C LYS A 5 -10.24 -0.68 12.62
N ILE A 6 -9.81 -0.26 11.43
CA ILE A 6 -9.22 1.05 11.16
C ILE A 6 -10.03 1.70 10.06
N VAL A 7 -10.32 2.97 10.20
CA VAL A 7 -10.91 3.76 9.10
C VAL A 7 -9.88 4.75 8.58
N LEU A 8 -9.73 4.77 7.25
CA LEU A 8 -9.07 5.84 6.53
C LEU A 8 -10.13 6.83 6.06
N THR A 9 -10.12 8.02 6.66
CA THR A 9 -11.07 9.10 6.36
C THR A 9 -10.32 10.30 5.76
N GLY A 10 -11.08 11.25 5.19
CA GLY A 10 -10.53 12.49 4.64
C GLY A 10 -11.16 12.91 3.32
N GLY A 11 -10.81 14.11 2.87
CA GLY A 11 -11.32 14.69 1.64
C GLY A 11 -10.91 13.93 0.36
N PRO A 12 -11.41 14.36 -0.80
CA PRO A 12 -10.94 13.86 -2.09
C PRO A 12 -9.46 14.18 -2.29
N CYS A 13 -8.75 13.34 -3.06
CA CYS A 13 -7.31 13.47 -3.32
C CYS A 13 -6.43 13.51 -2.04
N ALA A 14 -6.83 12.81 -0.98
CA ALA A 14 -6.05 12.74 0.26
C ALA A 14 -4.95 11.67 0.28
N GLY A 15 -4.98 10.72 -0.67
CA GLY A 15 -4.05 9.57 -0.73
C GLY A 15 -4.57 8.27 -0.14
N LYS A 16 -5.88 8.16 0.18
CA LYS A 16 -6.49 6.97 0.79
C LYS A 16 -6.21 5.68 0.01
N THR A 17 -6.44 5.66 -1.30
CA THR A 17 -6.21 4.48 -2.15
C THR A 17 -4.77 3.99 -2.09
N THR A 18 -3.78 4.90 -2.14
CA THR A 18 -2.36 4.55 -2.00
C THR A 18 -2.04 4.04 -0.60
N ALA A 19 -2.63 4.64 0.43
CA ALA A 19 -2.48 4.18 1.81
C ALA A 19 -3.03 2.76 2.00
N LEU A 20 -4.23 2.46 1.49
CA LEU A 20 -4.84 1.12 1.55
C LEU A 20 -3.91 0.06 0.96
N GLN A 21 -3.39 0.30 -0.25
CA GLN A 21 -2.46 -0.62 -0.92
C GLN A 21 -1.18 -0.84 -0.10
N GLN A 22 -0.63 0.23 0.49
CA GLN A 22 0.56 0.14 1.32
C GLN A 22 0.30 -0.68 2.60
N ILE A 23 -0.85 -0.46 3.26
CA ILE A 23 -1.25 -1.19 4.47
C ILE A 23 -1.45 -2.66 4.14
N GLU A 24 -2.18 -2.98 3.08
CA GLU A 24 -2.40 -4.36 2.63
C GLU A 24 -1.08 -5.07 2.39
N ARG A 25 -0.15 -4.45 1.64
CA ARG A 25 1.17 -5.05 1.37
C ARG A 25 1.96 -5.28 2.65
N GLU A 26 2.14 -4.24 3.46
CA GLU A 26 2.98 -4.27 4.66
C GLU A 26 2.49 -5.34 5.64
N PHE A 27 1.20 -5.30 6.00
CA PHE A 27 0.69 -6.17 7.06
C PHE A 27 0.47 -7.61 6.58
N THR A 28 0.15 -7.83 5.30
CA THR A 28 0.12 -9.19 4.72
C THR A 28 1.50 -9.84 4.76
N GLU A 29 2.57 -9.09 4.43
CA GLU A 29 3.96 -9.60 4.54
C GLU A 29 4.36 -9.94 5.98
N LYS A 30 3.75 -9.28 6.98
CA LYS A 30 3.92 -9.57 8.41
C LYS A 30 2.98 -10.65 8.94
N GLY A 31 2.23 -11.33 8.08
CA GLY A 31 1.35 -12.45 8.44
C GLY A 31 -0.01 -12.05 8.99
N TYR A 32 -0.46 -10.80 8.77
CA TYR A 32 -1.83 -10.40 9.07
C TYR A 32 -2.76 -10.82 7.94
N HIS A 33 -3.98 -11.21 8.30
CA HIS A 33 -5.09 -11.22 7.36
C HIS A 33 -5.65 -9.80 7.24
N VAL A 34 -5.34 -9.12 6.13
CA VAL A 34 -5.84 -7.76 5.87
C VAL A 34 -7.16 -7.84 5.09
N LEU A 35 -8.21 -7.22 5.62
CA LEU A 35 -9.54 -7.17 5.02
C LEU A 35 -9.88 -5.72 4.69
N ILE A 36 -10.09 -5.43 3.41
CA ILE A 36 -10.44 -4.08 2.96
C ILE A 36 -11.96 -3.97 2.83
N VAL A 37 -12.55 -3.01 3.55
CA VAL A 37 -13.95 -2.61 3.37
C VAL A 37 -13.96 -1.45 2.36
N PRO A 38 -14.47 -1.65 1.14
CA PRO A 38 -14.48 -0.61 0.11
C PRO A 38 -15.51 0.49 0.42
N GLU A 39 -15.35 1.65 -0.21
CA GLU A 39 -16.26 2.79 -0.08
C GLU A 39 -17.68 2.43 -0.58
N ALA A 40 -18.64 2.33 0.34
CA ALA A 40 -20.02 1.95 0.03
C ALA A 40 -20.70 2.91 -0.97
N ALA A 41 -20.43 4.22 -0.88
CA ALA A 41 -20.97 5.21 -1.81
C ALA A 41 -20.51 4.94 -3.26
N SER A 42 -19.25 4.58 -3.47
CA SER A 42 -18.73 4.24 -4.80
C SER A 42 -19.39 2.99 -5.39
N ILE A 43 -19.69 1.98 -4.57
CA ILE A 43 -20.43 0.78 -4.99
C ILE A 43 -21.84 1.15 -5.45
N LEU A 44 -22.57 1.93 -4.66
CA LEU A 44 -23.94 2.34 -4.98
C LEU A 44 -24.00 3.20 -6.25
N ILE A 45 -23.10 4.17 -6.39
CA ILE A 45 -22.99 5.02 -7.58
C ILE A 45 -22.70 4.18 -8.82
N GLY A 46 -21.80 3.20 -8.71
CA GLY A 46 -21.52 2.23 -9.80
C GLY A 46 -22.72 1.36 -10.17
N ALA A 47 -23.59 1.05 -9.20
CA ALA A 47 -24.85 0.34 -9.41
C ALA A 47 -25.98 1.24 -9.97
N GLY A 48 -25.73 2.55 -10.14
CA GLY A 48 -26.70 3.51 -10.65
C GLY A 48 -27.57 4.18 -9.59
N ILE A 49 -27.34 3.90 -8.30
CA ILE A 49 -28.00 4.55 -7.16
C ILE A 49 -27.14 5.76 -6.79
N ARG A 50 -27.59 6.97 -7.12
CA ARG A 50 -26.75 8.17 -7.01
C ARG A 50 -27.55 9.45 -6.73
N PRO A 51 -26.98 10.41 -5.99
CA PRO A 51 -27.63 11.68 -5.66
C PRO A 51 -27.42 12.75 -6.76
N PHE A 52 -27.19 12.34 -8.01
CA PHE A 52 -26.96 13.25 -9.14
C PHE A 52 -27.31 12.61 -10.49
N GLY A 53 -27.40 13.45 -11.52
CA GLY A 53 -27.72 13.01 -12.88
C GLY A 53 -29.22 12.86 -13.14
N PRO A 54 -29.62 12.17 -14.23
CA PRO A 54 -31.00 12.16 -14.69
C PRO A 54 -31.97 11.37 -13.79
N TYR A 55 -31.44 10.47 -12.95
CA TYR A 55 -32.20 9.68 -11.98
C TYR A 55 -31.71 10.01 -10.57
N ILE A 56 -31.89 11.27 -10.18
CA ILE A 56 -31.38 11.82 -8.92
C ILE A 56 -32.18 11.29 -7.72
N MET A 57 -31.46 10.75 -6.75
CA MET A 57 -31.98 10.43 -5.42
C MET A 57 -31.71 11.60 -4.46
N ASP A 58 -32.58 11.79 -3.47
CA ASP A 58 -32.32 12.72 -2.39
C ASP A 58 -31.02 12.35 -1.64
N MET A 59 -30.27 13.34 -1.15
CA MET A 59 -28.98 13.08 -0.52
C MET A 59 -29.12 12.32 0.80
N ALA A 60 -30.11 12.64 1.63
CA ALA A 60 -30.33 11.94 2.89
C ALA A 60 -30.81 10.50 2.64
N GLU A 61 -31.69 10.30 1.65
CA GLU A 61 -32.07 8.96 1.22
C GLU A 61 -30.88 8.15 0.67
N PHE A 62 -30.00 8.78 -0.11
CA PHE A 62 -28.78 8.15 -0.58
C PHE A 62 -27.86 7.76 0.59
N GLN A 63 -27.65 8.66 1.57
CA GLN A 63 -26.84 8.36 2.76
C GLN A 63 -27.40 7.20 3.57
N LYS A 64 -28.73 7.03 3.64
CA LYS A 64 -29.33 5.85 4.26
C LYS A 64 -28.84 4.55 3.61
N TYR A 65 -28.81 4.47 2.28
CA TYR A 65 -28.28 3.27 1.60
C TYR A 65 -26.77 3.11 1.82
N VAL A 66 -26.00 4.20 1.84
CA VAL A 66 -24.56 4.18 2.10
C VAL A 66 -24.27 3.60 3.48
N ILE A 67 -24.92 4.12 4.52
CA ILE A 67 -24.74 3.68 5.92
C ILE A 67 -25.12 2.19 6.06
N GLY A 68 -26.26 1.78 5.50
CA GLY A 68 -26.70 0.39 5.56
C GLY A 68 -25.71 -0.57 4.91
N LEU A 69 -25.25 -0.26 3.69
CA LEU A 69 -24.26 -1.08 2.99
C LEU A 69 -22.91 -1.08 3.71
N GLN A 70 -22.45 0.07 4.22
CA GLN A 70 -21.20 0.18 4.98
C GLN A 70 -21.24 -0.70 6.24
N MET A 71 -22.35 -0.67 7.00
CA MET A 71 -22.54 -1.54 8.16
C MET A 71 -22.47 -3.03 7.78
N ASP A 72 -23.13 -3.43 6.69
CA ASP A 72 -23.11 -4.82 6.24
C ASP A 72 -21.71 -5.28 5.82
N LEU A 73 -21.00 -4.47 5.02
CA LEU A 73 -19.63 -4.77 4.59
C LEU A 73 -18.67 -4.89 5.78
N GLU A 74 -18.77 -3.97 6.75
CA GLU A 74 -18.00 -4.05 8.00
C GLU A 74 -18.30 -5.33 8.78
N ASN A 75 -19.58 -5.67 8.93
CA ASN A 75 -20.00 -6.87 9.65
C ASN A 75 -19.52 -8.15 8.95
N PHE A 76 -19.48 -8.19 7.61
CA PHE A 76 -18.90 -9.31 6.87
C PHE A 76 -17.40 -9.43 7.10
N ALA A 77 -16.67 -8.31 7.08
CA ALA A 77 -15.23 -8.30 7.36
C ALA A 77 -14.94 -8.77 8.80
N GLU A 78 -15.72 -8.32 9.79
CA GLU A 78 -15.58 -8.77 11.18
C GLU A 78 -15.79 -10.28 11.32
N LYS A 79 -16.87 -10.82 10.75
CA LYS A 79 -17.14 -12.27 10.77
C LYS A 79 -16.03 -13.08 10.10
N ALA A 80 -15.50 -12.59 8.98
CA ALA A 80 -14.36 -13.21 8.30
C ALA A 80 -13.11 -13.19 9.20
N ALA A 81 -12.81 -12.05 9.82
CA ALA A 81 -11.67 -11.88 10.73
C ALA A 81 -11.75 -12.76 11.98
N GLU A 82 -12.94 -12.94 12.55
CA GLU A 82 -13.15 -13.78 13.73
C GLU A 82 -12.86 -15.26 13.47
N SER A 83 -13.18 -15.72 12.25
CA SER A 83 -12.99 -17.11 11.80
C SER A 83 -11.53 -17.47 11.52
N GLU A 84 -10.65 -16.48 11.41
CA GLU A 84 -9.24 -16.68 11.05
C GLU A 84 -8.38 -17.03 12.27
N THR A 85 -7.27 -17.76 12.08
CA THR A 85 -6.33 -18.04 13.18
C THR A 85 -5.28 -16.94 13.34
N ASN A 86 -4.91 -16.32 12.23
CA ASN A 86 -3.96 -15.21 12.16
C ASN A 86 -4.55 -13.89 12.69
N PRO A 87 -3.72 -12.96 13.19
CA PRO A 87 -4.17 -11.63 13.55
C PRO A 87 -4.75 -10.92 12.31
N SER A 88 -5.90 -10.26 12.47
CA SER A 88 -6.61 -9.63 11.37
C SER A 88 -6.63 -8.11 11.49
N LEU A 89 -6.53 -7.44 10.34
CA LEU A 89 -6.62 -5.99 10.22
C LEU A 89 -7.75 -5.65 9.26
N ILE A 90 -8.81 -5.04 9.75
CA ILE A 90 -9.91 -4.53 8.92
C ILE A 90 -9.62 -3.06 8.62
N VAL A 91 -9.59 -2.69 7.35
CA VAL A 91 -9.30 -1.32 6.92
C VAL A 91 -10.45 -0.81 6.06
N CYS A 92 -11.15 0.21 6.53
CA CYS A 92 -12.30 0.81 5.88
C CYS A 92 -11.87 2.03 5.04
N ASP A 93 -12.19 2.01 3.75
CA ASP A 93 -12.12 3.20 2.89
C ASP A 93 -13.36 4.06 3.16
N ARG A 94 -13.19 5.05 4.05
CA ARG A 94 -14.26 5.76 4.78
C ARG A 94 -14.99 4.91 5.81
N GLY A 95 -15.59 5.62 6.76
CA GLY A 95 -16.43 5.04 7.80
C GLY A 95 -17.71 5.84 7.94
N ILE A 96 -18.66 5.32 8.72
CA ILE A 96 -20.05 5.78 8.76
C ILE A 96 -20.16 7.27 9.18
N LEU A 97 -19.25 7.77 10.03
CA LEU A 97 -19.27 9.18 10.42
C LEU A 97 -18.85 10.14 9.30
N ASP A 98 -18.20 9.67 8.23
CA ASP A 98 -17.94 10.50 7.04
C ASP A 98 -19.25 11.00 6.40
N ASP A 99 -20.32 10.19 6.48
CA ASP A 99 -21.62 10.47 5.86
C ASP A 99 -22.28 11.73 6.45
N ARG A 100 -21.94 12.09 7.70
CA ARG A 100 -22.37 13.35 8.34
C ARG A 100 -21.92 14.60 7.56
N ALA A 101 -20.84 14.52 6.79
CA ALA A 101 -20.36 15.65 6.01
C ALA A 101 -21.27 16.00 4.81
N TYR A 102 -22.23 15.13 4.48
CA TYR A 102 -23.06 15.21 3.28
C TYR A 102 -24.53 15.57 3.55
N VAL A 103 -24.95 15.57 4.81
CA VAL A 103 -26.32 15.88 5.24
C VAL A 103 -26.32 16.95 6.32
N ASP A 104 -27.46 17.61 6.53
CA ASP A 104 -27.60 18.54 7.65
C ASP A 104 -27.82 17.80 8.98
N GLU A 105 -27.82 18.55 10.09
CA GLU A 105 -27.97 17.98 11.43
C GLU A 105 -29.33 17.32 11.67
N SER A 106 -30.40 17.82 11.03
CA SER A 106 -31.75 17.25 11.15
C SER A 106 -31.80 15.88 10.47
N ASP A 107 -31.32 15.80 9.23
CA ASP A 107 -31.26 14.56 8.47
C ASP A 107 -30.32 13.54 9.12
N TRP A 108 -29.17 13.99 9.63
CA TRP A 108 -28.26 13.12 10.38
C TRP A 108 -28.93 12.50 11.61
N ASN A 109 -29.66 13.29 12.41
CA ASN A 109 -30.38 12.79 13.57
C ASN A 109 -31.50 11.79 13.20
N ASN A 110 -32.18 12.03 12.07
CA ASN A 110 -33.18 11.10 11.54
C ASN A 110 -32.54 9.75 11.14
N LEU A 111 -31.39 9.77 10.46
CA LEU A 111 -30.64 8.57 10.10
C LEU A 111 -30.21 7.79 11.35
N LEU A 112 -29.66 8.45 12.37
CA LEU A 112 -29.29 7.83 13.64
C LEU A 112 -30.49 7.12 14.30
N HIS A 113 -31.64 7.78 14.33
CA HIS A 113 -32.86 7.20 14.88
C HIS A 113 -33.35 5.99 14.07
N GLU A 114 -33.30 6.06 12.74
CA GLU A 114 -33.69 4.96 11.86
C GLU A 114 -32.82 3.72 12.03
N PHE A 115 -31.50 3.91 12.09
CA PHE A 115 -30.54 2.83 12.34
C PHE A 115 -30.47 2.40 13.82
N LYS A 116 -31.16 3.12 14.71
CA LYS A 116 -31.18 2.88 16.17
C LYS A 116 -29.77 2.88 16.78
N VAL A 117 -28.95 3.83 16.35
CA VAL A 117 -27.57 4.00 16.80
C VAL A 117 -27.34 5.44 17.25
N THR A 118 -26.35 5.64 18.11
CA THR A 118 -25.87 6.96 18.51
C THR A 118 -24.56 7.31 17.79
N ASN A 119 -24.16 8.59 17.82
CA ASN A 119 -22.82 8.98 17.35
C ASN A 119 -21.72 8.19 18.08
N PHE A 120 -21.88 7.93 19.38
CA PHE A 120 -20.91 7.14 20.15
C PHE A 120 -20.86 5.68 19.70
N ASP A 121 -22.01 5.07 19.39
CA ASP A 121 -22.04 3.70 18.89
C ASP A 121 -21.27 3.60 17.58
N LEU A 122 -21.50 4.52 16.64
CA LEU A 122 -20.80 4.59 15.36
C LEU A 122 -19.30 4.87 15.52
N MET A 123 -18.95 5.78 16.42
CA MET A 123 -17.57 6.16 16.73
C MET A 123 -16.79 4.97 17.31
N ASN A 124 -17.35 4.26 18.28
CA ASN A 124 -16.74 3.13 18.95
C ASN A 124 -16.66 1.85 18.09
N ARG A 125 -17.20 1.89 16.86
CA ARG A 125 -16.99 0.80 15.90
C ARG A 125 -15.52 0.69 15.53
N TYR A 126 -14.75 1.76 15.51
CA TYR A 126 -13.38 1.78 14.98
C TYR A 126 -12.35 1.86 16.11
N ASP A 127 -11.25 1.11 15.98
CA ASP A 127 -10.14 1.14 16.94
C ASP A 127 -9.17 2.30 16.70
N LEU A 128 -9.12 2.80 15.47
CA LEU A 128 -8.21 3.85 15.02
C LEU A 128 -8.85 4.60 13.85
N ILE A 129 -8.79 5.93 13.90
CA ILE A 129 -9.23 6.80 12.81
C ILE A 129 -8.02 7.54 12.30
N ILE A 130 -7.72 7.35 11.02
CA ILE A 130 -6.64 8.07 10.34
C ILE A 130 -7.28 9.01 9.33
N HIS A 131 -7.29 10.30 9.65
CA HIS A 131 -7.75 11.34 8.76
C HIS A 131 -6.58 11.87 7.93
N LEU A 132 -6.64 11.61 6.62
CA LEU A 132 -5.69 12.15 5.65
C LEU A 132 -6.23 13.47 5.10
N ARG A 133 -5.48 14.57 5.29
CA ARG A 133 -5.87 15.87 4.72
C ARG A 133 -5.82 15.84 3.19
N THR A 134 -6.79 16.45 2.53
CA THR A 134 -6.82 16.62 1.07
C THR A 134 -5.59 17.36 0.54
N ALA A 135 -5.07 17.00 -0.64
CA ALA A 135 -4.00 17.75 -1.31
C ALA A 135 -4.36 19.23 -1.55
N ALA A 136 -5.66 19.56 -1.67
CA ALA A 136 -6.10 20.96 -1.80
C ALA A 136 -5.65 21.86 -0.62
N LEU A 137 -5.25 21.28 0.52
CA LEU A 137 -4.67 22.00 1.65
C LEU A 137 -3.13 21.94 1.60
N GLY A 138 -2.49 23.03 1.18
CA GLY A 138 -1.03 23.19 1.24
C GLY A 138 -0.23 22.47 0.15
N LYS A 139 -0.90 21.72 -0.74
CA LYS A 139 -0.33 21.01 -1.90
C LYS A 139 -1.28 21.06 -3.11
N GLU A 140 -1.89 22.22 -3.36
CA GLU A 140 -2.95 22.38 -4.38
C GLU A 140 -2.43 22.05 -5.79
N GLU A 141 -1.13 22.23 -6.04
CA GLU A 141 -0.46 21.82 -7.27
C GLU A 141 -0.57 20.32 -7.57
N TYR A 142 -0.79 19.48 -6.54
CA TYR A 142 -1.01 18.04 -6.65
C TYR A 142 -2.49 17.64 -6.67
N TYR A 143 -3.41 18.59 -6.56
CA TYR A 143 -4.84 18.32 -6.63
C TYR A 143 -5.27 18.15 -8.08
N THR A 144 -5.16 16.93 -8.60
CA THR A 144 -5.59 16.60 -9.96
C THR A 144 -6.99 15.97 -9.97
N LEU A 145 -7.79 16.33 -10.98
CA LEU A 145 -9.08 15.69 -11.27
C LEU A 145 -8.91 14.42 -12.13
N ASP A 146 -7.73 14.24 -12.72
CA ASP A 146 -7.46 13.23 -13.77
C ASP A 146 -7.60 11.78 -13.30
N ASN A 147 -7.47 11.51 -11.99
CA ASN A 147 -7.44 10.14 -11.47
C ASN A 147 -8.82 9.55 -11.11
N ASN A 148 -9.92 10.31 -11.21
CA ASN A 148 -11.27 9.76 -11.04
C ASN A 148 -12.26 10.51 -11.95
N ASN A 149 -12.79 9.83 -12.99
CA ASN A 149 -13.88 10.31 -13.87
C ASN A 149 -15.20 10.68 -13.14
N ALA A 150 -15.23 10.60 -11.80
CA ALA A 150 -16.36 10.91 -10.93
C ALA A 150 -16.12 12.13 -10.02
N ARG A 151 -14.95 12.78 -10.04
CA ARG A 151 -14.65 13.93 -9.18
C ARG A 151 -14.95 15.24 -9.90
N THR A 152 -15.87 16.00 -9.34
CA THR A 152 -16.30 17.31 -9.87
C THR A 152 -15.98 18.46 -8.92
N GLU A 153 -15.47 18.16 -7.72
CA GLU A 153 -15.24 19.17 -6.69
C GLU A 153 -14.03 20.05 -6.96
N THR A 154 -14.27 21.36 -6.87
CA THR A 154 -13.23 22.39 -6.86
C THR A 154 -12.31 22.22 -5.63
N PRO A 155 -11.08 22.75 -5.67
CA PRO A 155 -10.18 22.75 -4.51
C PRO A 155 -10.83 23.37 -3.26
N SER A 156 -11.67 24.39 -3.40
CA SER A 156 -12.39 25.00 -2.29
C SER A 156 -13.41 24.04 -1.66
N GLU A 157 -14.24 23.38 -2.47
CA GLU A 157 -15.20 22.39 -2.00
C GLU A 157 -14.50 21.18 -1.38
N ALA A 158 -13.35 20.77 -1.91
CA ALA A 158 -12.53 19.71 -1.35
C ALA A 158 -12.04 20.05 0.07
N ARG A 159 -11.61 21.30 0.31
CA ARG A 159 -11.20 21.78 1.64
C ARG A 159 -12.36 21.79 2.63
N GLU A 160 -13.53 22.25 2.20
CA GLU A 160 -14.72 22.29 3.04
C GLU A 160 -15.17 20.88 3.42
N LYS A 161 -15.24 19.97 2.45
CA LYS A 161 -15.58 18.55 2.70
C LYS A 161 -14.57 17.89 3.63
N ASP A 162 -13.27 18.10 3.41
CA ASP A 162 -12.21 17.59 4.28
C ASP A 162 -12.40 18.02 5.74
N GLN A 163 -12.69 19.31 5.94
CA GLN A 163 -12.92 19.87 7.26
C GLN A 163 -14.18 19.31 7.93
N LYS A 164 -15.32 19.26 7.21
CA LYS A 164 -16.57 18.66 7.72
C LYS A 164 -16.40 17.18 8.07
N THR A 165 -15.67 16.44 7.23
CA THR A 165 -15.35 15.03 7.50
C THR A 165 -14.51 14.90 8.77
N LEU A 166 -13.49 15.73 8.98
CA LEU A 166 -12.70 15.70 10.22
C LEU A 166 -13.56 16.01 11.45
N GLU A 167 -14.43 17.02 11.36
CA GLU A 167 -15.33 17.45 12.43
C GLU A 167 -16.25 16.33 12.91
N ALA A 168 -16.71 15.47 12.00
CA ALA A 168 -17.55 14.32 12.35
C ALA A 168 -16.85 13.30 13.26
N TRP A 169 -15.51 13.26 13.26
CA TRP A 169 -14.70 12.33 14.07
C TRP A 169 -14.15 12.97 15.34
N LEU A 170 -14.32 14.28 15.55
CA LEU A 170 -13.83 14.95 16.76
C LEU A 170 -14.51 14.35 18.00
N GLY A 171 -13.70 14.01 19.01
CA GLY A 171 -14.15 13.36 20.24
C GLY A 171 -13.75 11.88 20.36
N HIS A 172 -13.33 11.22 19.27
CA HIS A 172 -12.79 9.88 19.37
C HIS A 172 -11.34 9.90 19.91
N GLU A 173 -11.02 9.06 20.90
CA GLU A 173 -9.74 9.08 21.63
C GLU A 173 -8.51 8.81 20.72
N LYS A 174 -8.70 8.01 19.67
CA LYS A 174 -7.64 7.55 18.76
C LYS A 174 -7.78 8.11 17.34
N VAL A 175 -8.06 9.41 17.22
CA VAL A 175 -8.00 10.12 15.94
C VAL A 175 -6.56 10.57 15.67
N LYS A 176 -6.08 10.31 14.45
CA LYS A 176 -4.79 10.75 13.93
C LYS A 176 -5.02 11.57 12.68
N VAL A 177 -4.61 12.83 12.73
CA VAL A 177 -4.67 13.73 11.58
C VAL A 177 -3.29 13.77 10.93
N ILE A 178 -3.23 13.42 9.64
CA ILE A 178 -2.01 13.44 8.85
C ILE A 178 -2.14 14.52 7.77
N GLY A 179 -1.38 15.60 7.94
CA GLY A 179 -1.33 16.74 7.04
C GLY A 179 -0.43 16.52 5.81
N ASN A 180 -0.12 17.62 5.12
CA ASN A 180 0.65 17.64 3.89
C ASN A 180 2.01 18.37 4.06
N GLU A 181 2.51 18.46 5.30
CA GLU A 181 3.76 19.15 5.63
C GLU A 181 5.02 18.36 5.19
N MET A 182 4.85 17.15 4.68
CA MET A 182 5.90 16.21 4.26
C MET A 182 5.67 15.72 2.82
N SER A 183 6.64 14.97 2.28
CA SER A 183 6.47 14.33 0.97
C SER A 183 5.27 13.38 0.98
N PHE A 184 4.69 13.10 -0.20
CA PHE A 184 3.57 12.18 -0.27
C PHE A 184 3.94 10.78 0.25
N GLN A 185 5.18 10.33 -0.01
CA GLN A 185 5.68 9.05 0.50
C GLN A 185 5.77 9.03 2.04
N ASP A 186 6.30 10.10 2.65
CA ASP A 186 6.38 10.21 4.11
C ASP A 186 4.99 10.28 4.74
N LYS A 187 4.03 10.91 4.06
CA LYS A 187 2.63 10.95 4.46
C LYS A 187 2.04 9.54 4.56
N ILE A 188 2.21 8.73 3.51
CA ILE A 188 1.77 7.32 3.50
C ILE A 188 2.54 6.50 4.53
N ARG A 189 3.84 6.76 4.72
CA ARG A 189 4.64 6.13 5.78
C ARG A 189 4.04 6.36 7.16
N LYS A 190 3.67 7.61 7.45
CA LYS A 190 3.07 8.00 8.74
C LYS A 190 1.75 7.30 9.00
N VAL A 191 0.94 7.01 7.96
CA VAL A 191 -0.26 6.16 8.10
C VAL A 191 0.11 4.80 8.67
N VAL A 192 1.06 4.12 8.02
CA VAL A 192 1.50 2.77 8.44
C VAL A 192 2.10 2.82 9.85
N GLU A 193 2.88 3.84 10.17
CA GLU A 193 3.45 4.05 11.50
C GLU A 193 2.37 4.17 12.58
N GLU A 194 1.30 4.94 12.35
CA GLU A 194 0.18 5.04 13.30
C GLU A 194 -0.55 3.70 13.49
N ILE A 195 -0.61 2.85 12.46
CA ILE A 195 -1.16 1.49 12.60
C ILE A 195 -0.24 0.64 13.48
N TYR A 196 1.08 0.65 13.24
CA TYR A 196 2.04 -0.06 14.10
C TYR A 196 1.94 0.40 15.57
N ARG A 197 1.84 1.72 15.80
CA ARG A 197 1.61 2.29 17.14
C ARG A 197 0.30 1.79 17.76
N SER A 198 -0.78 1.74 16.99
CA SER A 198 -2.09 1.25 17.45
C SER A 198 -2.10 -0.25 17.78
N LEU A 199 -1.20 -1.00 17.15
CA LEU A 199 -0.95 -2.42 17.39
C LEU A 199 0.07 -2.65 18.51
N GLU A 200 0.62 -1.59 19.10
CA GLU A 200 1.69 -1.63 20.10
C GLU A 200 2.93 -2.41 19.60
N LYS A 201 3.22 -2.29 18.30
CA LYS A 201 4.37 -2.91 17.64
C LYS A 201 5.39 -1.86 17.22
N PRO A 202 6.70 -2.17 17.24
CA PRO A 202 7.71 -1.27 16.73
C PRO A 202 7.54 -1.09 15.22
N TYR A 203 7.58 0.16 14.75
CA TYR A 203 7.62 0.47 13.33
C TYR A 203 9.02 0.12 12.78
N PRO A 204 9.13 -0.75 11.76
CA PRO A 204 10.43 -1.11 11.19
C PRO A 204 11.08 0.11 10.53
N LEU A 205 12.41 0.27 10.63
CA LEU A 205 13.07 1.35 9.92
C LEU A 205 13.02 1.13 8.42
N GLN A 206 12.87 2.20 7.66
CA GLN A 206 13.02 2.19 6.20
C GLN A 206 14.49 2.30 5.76
N ILE A 207 15.39 1.69 6.51
CA ILE A 207 16.79 1.57 6.12
C ILE A 207 16.94 0.13 5.65
N GLN A 208 17.45 -0.05 4.43
CA GLN A 208 17.83 -1.36 3.94
C GLN A 208 19.32 -1.32 3.65
N TYR A 209 20.09 -2.13 4.36
CA TYR A 209 21.49 -2.34 4.03
C TYR A 209 21.62 -3.46 3.02
N LYS A 210 22.56 -3.32 2.09
CA LYS A 210 22.81 -4.30 1.05
C LYS A 210 24.30 -4.58 0.92
N TYR A 211 24.66 -5.85 0.95
CA TYR A 211 26.03 -6.30 0.87
C TYR A 211 26.22 -7.26 -0.30
N LEU A 212 27.29 -7.05 -1.06
CA LEU A 212 27.80 -8.02 -2.01
C LEU A 212 28.61 -9.06 -1.25
N LEU A 213 28.34 -10.34 -1.53
CA LEU A 213 29.03 -11.45 -0.89
C LEU A 213 30.07 -12.06 -1.83
N SER A 214 31.23 -12.41 -1.28
CA SER A 214 32.24 -13.21 -1.99
C SER A 214 32.07 -14.70 -1.72
N GLU A 215 31.69 -15.08 -0.50
CA GLU A 215 31.60 -16.48 -0.08
C GLU A 215 30.46 -16.73 0.92
N LEU A 216 29.97 -17.98 0.90
CA LEU A 216 28.95 -18.51 1.80
C LEU A 216 29.45 -19.83 2.42
N ASP A 217 29.58 -19.87 3.74
CA ASP A 217 29.97 -21.05 4.49
C ASP A 217 28.74 -21.89 4.86
N VAL A 218 28.37 -22.80 3.94
CA VAL A 218 27.20 -23.68 4.10
C VAL A 218 27.26 -24.53 5.38
N SER A 219 28.47 -24.82 5.90
CA SER A 219 28.62 -25.64 7.10
C SER A 219 28.09 -24.96 8.38
N LYS A 220 28.04 -23.63 8.39
CA LYS A 220 27.55 -22.80 9.49
C LYS A 220 26.06 -22.44 9.39
N MET A 221 25.39 -22.84 8.30
CA MET A 221 23.97 -22.55 8.09
C MET A 221 23.03 -23.52 8.84
N ASN A 222 23.56 -24.59 9.43
CA ASN A 222 22.78 -25.72 9.94
C ASN A 222 21.82 -25.38 11.10
N GLU A 223 22.03 -24.25 11.80
CA GLU A 223 21.21 -23.82 12.93
C GLU A 223 20.13 -22.79 12.54
N ILE A 224 20.10 -22.37 11.28
CA ILE A 224 19.23 -21.28 10.82
C ILE A 224 18.12 -21.84 9.95
N GLN A 225 16.88 -21.48 10.28
CA GLN A 225 15.74 -21.83 9.46
C GLN A 225 15.64 -20.88 8.27
N PHE A 226 15.81 -21.44 7.07
CA PHE A 226 15.65 -20.69 5.82
C PHE A 226 14.28 -20.95 5.18
N VAL A 227 13.66 -19.88 4.70
CA VAL A 227 12.53 -19.94 3.77
C VAL A 227 13.05 -19.64 2.37
N LYS A 228 13.03 -20.66 1.51
CA LYS A 228 13.42 -20.55 0.11
C LYS A 228 12.27 -20.03 -0.75
N LEU A 229 12.55 -19.01 -1.56
CA LEU A 229 11.64 -18.45 -2.56
C LEU A 229 12.34 -18.45 -3.92
N GLU A 230 11.63 -18.83 -4.97
CA GLU A 230 12.11 -18.70 -6.36
C GLU A 230 11.49 -17.45 -6.98
N LEU A 231 12.32 -16.50 -7.41
CA LEU A 231 11.85 -15.24 -7.98
C LEU A 231 12.22 -15.17 -9.46
N GLU A 232 11.24 -14.83 -10.28
CA GLU A 232 11.43 -14.40 -11.66
C GLU A 232 10.82 -13.00 -11.81
N GLN A 233 11.55 -12.05 -12.40
CA GLN A 233 11.01 -10.72 -12.64
C GLN A 233 11.58 -10.07 -13.90
N TYR A 234 10.76 -9.24 -14.55
CA TYR A 234 11.17 -8.39 -15.65
C TYR A 234 10.58 -6.99 -15.50
N ILE A 235 11.14 -6.04 -16.25
CA ILE A 235 10.75 -4.63 -16.21
C ILE A 235 10.28 -4.21 -17.60
N THR A 236 9.15 -3.53 -17.65
CA THR A 236 8.64 -2.82 -18.83
C THR A 236 8.62 -1.33 -18.54
N GLU A 237 8.69 -0.51 -19.59
CA GLU A 237 8.59 0.94 -19.49
C GLU A 237 7.70 1.43 -20.62
N GLU A 238 6.58 2.06 -20.26
CA GLU A 238 5.58 2.56 -21.19
C GLU A 238 5.07 3.92 -20.68
N ASP A 239 5.03 4.93 -21.54
CA ASP A 239 4.56 6.30 -21.22
C ASP A 239 5.17 6.89 -19.92
N GLY A 240 6.47 6.68 -19.68
CA GLY A 240 7.17 7.17 -18.48
C GLY A 240 6.88 6.37 -17.20
N LYS A 241 6.22 5.22 -17.33
CA LYS A 241 5.85 4.33 -16.22
C LYS A 241 6.71 3.07 -16.27
N GLU A 242 7.58 2.88 -15.28
CA GLU A 242 8.37 1.65 -15.12
C GLU A 242 7.53 0.62 -14.37
N THR A 243 7.16 -0.51 -14.99
CA THR A 243 6.43 -1.59 -14.32
C THR A 243 7.30 -2.83 -14.17
N ILE A 244 7.44 -3.30 -12.94
CA ILE A 244 8.14 -4.54 -12.59
C ILE A 244 7.09 -5.63 -12.42
N TYR A 245 7.13 -6.63 -13.29
CA TYR A 245 6.34 -7.85 -13.16
C TYR A 245 7.17 -8.89 -12.42
N ARG A 246 6.63 -9.44 -11.33
CA ARG A 246 7.31 -10.43 -10.49
C ARG A 246 6.44 -11.66 -10.29
N LYS A 247 7.03 -12.82 -10.56
CA LYS A 247 6.59 -14.14 -10.13
C LYS A 247 7.41 -14.56 -8.91
N THR A 248 6.75 -15.03 -7.86
CA THR A 248 7.39 -15.55 -6.65
C THR A 248 6.81 -16.93 -6.33
N GLY A 249 7.66 -17.95 -6.33
CA GLY A 249 7.32 -19.33 -6.04
C GLY A 249 7.78 -19.78 -4.66
N ARG A 250 6.96 -20.58 -3.96
CA ARG A 250 7.31 -21.22 -2.68
C ARG A 250 6.55 -22.54 -2.54
N GLY A 251 7.25 -23.66 -2.34
CA GLY A 251 6.60 -24.93 -1.99
C GLY A 251 5.56 -25.43 -3.01
N GLY A 252 5.67 -25.05 -4.28
CA GLY A 252 4.71 -25.37 -5.34
C GLY A 252 3.60 -24.33 -5.54
N GLU A 253 3.49 -23.33 -4.67
CA GLU A 253 2.59 -22.19 -4.83
C GLU A 253 3.29 -21.04 -5.58
N GLU A 254 2.52 -20.28 -6.37
CA GLU A 254 3.02 -19.16 -7.16
C GLU A 254 2.18 -17.90 -6.92
N LYS A 255 2.86 -16.77 -6.71
CA LYS A 255 2.27 -15.44 -6.55
C LYS A 255 2.79 -14.52 -7.63
N TYR A 256 1.90 -13.76 -8.25
CA TYR A 256 2.24 -12.76 -9.27
C TYR A 256 1.92 -11.36 -8.79
N THR A 257 2.80 -10.40 -9.09
CA THR A 257 2.64 -9.01 -8.65
C THR A 257 3.17 -8.06 -9.73
N ALA A 258 2.45 -6.98 -10.00
CA ALA A 258 2.93 -5.85 -10.78
C ALA A 258 3.27 -4.69 -9.82
N ILE A 259 4.45 -4.11 -9.97
CA ILE A 259 4.90 -2.94 -9.20
C ILE A 259 5.19 -1.82 -10.19
N THR A 260 4.36 -0.79 -10.23
CA THR A 260 4.50 0.35 -11.15
C THR A 260 5.14 1.51 -10.43
N LYS A 261 6.18 2.08 -11.03
CA LYS A 261 6.83 3.30 -10.59
C LYS A 261 6.62 4.39 -11.63
N MET A 262 6.09 5.52 -11.23
CA MET A 262 5.91 6.69 -12.08
C MET A 262 6.67 7.86 -11.49
N ASP A 263 7.52 8.48 -12.29
CA ASP A 263 8.06 9.79 -11.96
C ASP A 263 6.93 10.81 -12.14
N THR A 264 6.71 11.65 -11.15
CA THR A 264 5.72 12.72 -11.25
C THR A 264 6.41 13.99 -11.73
N ASP A 265 5.72 14.75 -12.59
CA ASP A 265 6.20 16.05 -13.07
C ASP A 265 6.27 17.12 -11.96
N ILE A 266 5.89 16.75 -10.73
CA ILE A 266 5.80 17.66 -9.59
C ILE A 266 6.80 17.22 -8.51
N ASN A 267 7.82 18.05 -8.30
CA ASN A 267 8.93 17.84 -7.34
C ASN A 267 9.78 16.57 -7.55
N HIS A 268 9.78 15.98 -8.75
CA HIS A 268 10.53 14.76 -9.06
C HIS A 268 10.22 13.59 -8.09
N GLU A 269 9.02 13.57 -7.50
CA GLU A 269 8.61 12.49 -6.62
C GLU A 269 8.27 11.25 -7.45
N ARG A 270 8.79 10.09 -7.06
CA ARG A 270 8.50 8.81 -7.73
C ARG A 270 7.41 8.05 -6.99
N ILE A 271 6.20 7.97 -7.55
CA ILE A 271 5.11 7.18 -6.98
C ILE A 271 5.35 5.71 -7.29
N THR A 272 5.26 4.83 -6.29
CA THR A 272 5.34 3.37 -6.47
C THR A 272 4.04 2.71 -6.00
N THR A 273 3.33 2.04 -6.91
CA THR A 273 2.13 1.24 -6.61
C THR A 273 2.40 -0.24 -6.84
N SER A 274 1.67 -1.12 -6.16
CA SER A 274 1.80 -2.57 -6.33
C SER A 274 0.44 -3.24 -6.25
N ARG A 275 0.20 -4.25 -7.08
CA ARG A 275 -1.03 -5.05 -7.07
C ARG A 275 -0.76 -6.52 -7.41
N LEU A 276 -1.63 -7.40 -6.90
CA LEU A 276 -1.70 -8.78 -7.36
C LEU A 276 -2.19 -8.81 -8.82
N ILE A 277 -1.63 -9.72 -9.59
CA ILE A 277 -2.02 -9.98 -10.98
C ILE A 277 -2.22 -11.47 -11.18
N THR A 278 -2.84 -11.85 -12.28
CA THR A 278 -2.94 -13.27 -12.69
C THR A 278 -1.65 -13.70 -13.40
N ASP A 279 -1.46 -15.02 -13.51
CA ASP A 279 -0.44 -15.63 -14.36
C ASP A 279 -0.60 -15.20 -15.82
N VAL A 280 -1.84 -15.18 -16.33
CA VAL A 280 -2.18 -14.73 -17.68
C VAL A 280 -1.68 -13.31 -17.91
N GLU A 281 -1.95 -12.40 -16.98
CA GLU A 281 -1.52 -11.01 -17.08
C GLU A 281 0.01 -10.89 -17.04
N TYR A 282 0.68 -11.66 -16.18
CA TYR A 282 2.15 -11.71 -16.14
C TYR A 282 2.74 -12.16 -17.47
N TYR A 283 2.21 -13.19 -18.12
CA TYR A 283 2.78 -13.68 -19.38
C TYR A 283 2.40 -12.81 -20.58
N GLN A 284 1.21 -12.20 -20.60
CA GLN A 284 0.79 -11.30 -21.67
C GLN A 284 1.61 -10.02 -21.74
N ASN A 285 2.07 -9.50 -20.60
CA ASN A 285 2.89 -8.29 -20.55
C ASN A 285 4.39 -8.56 -20.73
N MET A 286 4.82 -9.82 -20.85
CA MET A 286 6.23 -10.16 -20.99
C MET A 286 6.73 -9.88 -22.42
N PRO A 287 7.70 -8.97 -22.61
CA PRO A 287 8.17 -8.66 -23.95
C PRO A 287 8.87 -9.88 -24.59
N PRO A 288 8.64 -10.17 -25.89
CA PRO A 288 9.04 -11.41 -26.56
C PRO A 288 10.56 -11.63 -26.74
N LYS A 289 11.40 -10.72 -26.24
CA LYS A 289 12.87 -10.79 -26.36
C LYS A 289 13.59 -10.45 -25.06
N ILE A 290 12.87 -10.28 -23.96
CA ILE A 290 13.48 -9.93 -22.68
C ILE A 290 13.88 -11.20 -21.93
N THR A 291 15.04 -11.17 -21.29
CA THR A 291 15.44 -12.19 -20.33
C THR A 291 15.10 -11.68 -18.93
N PRO A 292 14.20 -12.35 -18.19
CA PRO A 292 13.88 -11.96 -16.83
C PRO A 292 15.08 -12.21 -15.91
N ILE A 293 15.19 -11.42 -14.85
CA ILE A 293 16.05 -11.79 -13.72
C ILE A 293 15.43 -13.00 -13.04
N ARG A 294 16.26 -14.01 -12.80
CA ARG A 294 15.92 -15.15 -11.96
C ARG A 294 16.90 -15.25 -10.81
N LYS A 295 16.35 -15.50 -9.62
CA LYS A 295 17.14 -15.65 -8.39
C LYS A 295 16.40 -16.52 -7.39
N THR A 296 17.17 -17.24 -6.58
CA THR A 296 16.68 -17.89 -5.39
C THR A 296 16.90 -16.94 -4.21
N ARG A 297 15.84 -16.61 -3.47
CA ARG A 297 15.88 -15.80 -2.25
C ARG A 297 15.72 -16.70 -1.02
N TYR A 298 16.68 -16.63 -0.11
CA TYR A 298 16.61 -17.25 1.20
C TYR A 298 16.28 -16.17 2.24
N CYS A 299 15.11 -16.27 2.84
CA CYS A 299 14.69 -15.43 3.94
C CYS A 299 14.96 -16.13 5.26
N PHE A 300 15.55 -15.44 6.22
CA PHE A 300 15.86 -16.01 7.53
C PHE A 300 15.96 -14.93 8.60
N GLU A 301 15.84 -15.35 9.85
CA GLU A 301 16.10 -14.52 11.01
C GLU A 301 17.49 -14.85 11.56
N TYR A 302 18.25 -13.83 11.94
CA TYR A 302 19.52 -13.98 12.65
C TYR A 302 19.71 -12.83 13.64
N GLN A 303 19.85 -13.17 14.93
CA GLN A 303 20.03 -12.22 16.03
C GLN A 303 18.99 -11.07 16.05
N ASN A 304 17.72 -11.42 15.95
CA ASN A 304 16.55 -10.53 15.89
C ASN A 304 16.57 -9.57 14.69
N GLN A 305 17.14 -9.99 13.58
CA GLN A 305 17.15 -9.24 12.31
C GLN A 305 16.69 -10.14 11.18
N TYR A 306 15.87 -9.59 10.28
CA TYR A 306 15.36 -10.33 9.14
C TYR A 306 16.21 -10.06 7.90
N PHE A 307 16.79 -11.13 7.37
CA PHE A 307 17.69 -11.10 6.22
C PHE A 307 17.03 -11.69 4.98
N ARG A 308 17.43 -11.17 3.82
CA ARG A 308 17.13 -11.75 2.51
C ARG A 308 18.44 -11.96 1.77
N LEU A 309 18.82 -13.22 1.56
CA LEU A 309 19.96 -13.61 0.75
C LEU A 309 19.47 -13.97 -0.67
N ASP A 310 19.84 -13.18 -1.65
CA ASP A 310 19.57 -13.43 -3.07
C ASP A 310 20.77 -14.08 -3.73
N ILE A 311 20.53 -15.20 -4.41
CA ILE A 311 21.48 -15.86 -5.31
C ILE A 311 20.89 -15.81 -6.72
N PHE A 312 21.49 -15.00 -7.58
CA PHE A 312 21.07 -14.81 -8.97
C PHE A 312 21.61 -15.94 -9.86
N GLU A 313 20.94 -16.24 -10.98
CA GLU A 313 21.39 -17.29 -11.91
C GLU A 313 22.80 -17.07 -12.47
N ASN A 314 23.27 -15.83 -12.53
CA ASN A 314 24.63 -15.49 -12.98
C ASN A 314 25.70 -15.62 -11.88
N GLY A 315 25.34 -16.10 -10.68
CA GLY A 315 26.23 -16.28 -9.55
C GLY A 315 26.38 -15.06 -8.63
N LEU A 316 25.77 -13.91 -8.96
CA LEU A 316 25.74 -12.74 -8.07
C LEU A 316 25.03 -13.10 -6.75
N GLN A 317 25.61 -12.70 -5.62
CA GLN A 317 25.07 -12.94 -4.28
C GLN A 317 24.90 -11.62 -3.53
N LEU A 318 23.68 -11.33 -3.08
CA LEU A 318 23.36 -10.11 -2.34
C LEU A 318 22.67 -10.45 -1.03
N LEU A 319 23.17 -9.89 0.08
CA LEU A 319 22.52 -9.94 1.38
C LEU A 319 21.84 -8.60 1.67
N GLU A 320 20.54 -8.61 1.86
CA GLU A 320 19.74 -7.45 2.28
C GLU A 320 19.29 -7.62 3.74
N VAL A 321 19.32 -6.55 4.52
CA VAL A 321 18.78 -6.50 5.89
C VAL A 321 18.05 -5.19 6.13
N GLU A 322 16.88 -5.29 6.76
CA GLU A 322 16.06 -4.15 7.17
C GLU A 322 16.05 -4.10 8.71
N PRO A 323 16.82 -3.18 9.35
CA PRO A 323 16.84 -3.07 10.80
C PRO A 323 15.49 -2.59 11.33
N THR A 324 15.17 -2.96 12.56
CA THR A 324 13.91 -2.55 13.19
C THR A 324 14.01 -1.23 13.96
N THR A 325 15.23 -0.79 14.34
CA THR A 325 15.46 0.49 15.05
C THR A 325 16.82 1.10 14.72
N GLU A 326 16.96 2.43 14.76
CA GLU A 326 18.22 3.14 14.41
C GLU A 326 19.38 2.80 15.33
N LYS A 327 19.06 2.27 16.52
CA LYS A 327 20.03 1.89 17.55
C LYS A 327 20.46 0.43 17.46
N GLN A 328 19.88 -0.37 16.56
CA GLN A 328 20.25 -1.77 16.39
C GLN A 328 21.42 -1.84 15.39
N PRO A 329 22.65 -2.15 15.84
CA PRO A 329 23.75 -2.39 14.91
C PRO A 329 23.45 -3.63 14.07
N VAL A 330 23.77 -3.55 12.77
CA VAL A 330 23.62 -4.72 11.88
C VAL A 330 24.62 -5.79 12.30
N THR A 331 24.10 -6.90 12.82
CA THR A 331 24.94 -8.06 13.13
C THR A 331 24.83 -9.06 12.00
N LEU A 332 25.90 -9.16 11.20
CA LEU A 332 25.97 -10.04 10.05
C LEU A 332 26.13 -11.50 10.48
N PRO A 333 25.54 -12.46 9.75
CA PRO A 333 25.77 -13.87 10.02
C PRO A 333 27.22 -14.29 9.80
N ASP A 334 27.72 -15.20 10.63
CA ASP A 334 29.11 -15.68 10.58
C ASP A 334 29.40 -16.66 9.43
N PHE A 335 28.36 -17.01 8.66
CA PHE A 335 28.42 -17.81 7.45
C PHE A 335 28.56 -16.98 6.17
N VAL A 336 28.55 -15.65 6.23
CA VAL A 336 28.74 -14.79 5.06
C VAL A 336 30.09 -14.08 5.09
N THR A 337 30.73 -13.96 3.93
CA THR A 337 31.90 -13.09 3.73
C THR A 337 31.50 -11.90 2.87
N ILE A 338 31.61 -10.69 3.42
CA ILE A 338 31.25 -9.45 2.70
C ILE A 338 32.42 -9.05 1.78
N GLU A 339 32.13 -8.90 0.49
CA GLU A 339 33.04 -8.31 -0.47
C GLU A 339 32.94 -6.77 -0.43
N LYS A 340 31.72 -6.24 -0.44
CA LYS A 340 31.47 -4.80 -0.53
C LYS A 340 30.11 -4.41 0.07
N ASP A 341 30.05 -3.28 0.77
CA ASP A 341 28.79 -2.60 1.08
C ASP A 341 28.31 -1.87 -0.19
N VAL A 342 27.14 -2.28 -0.68
CA VAL A 342 26.54 -1.79 -1.93
C VAL A 342 25.17 -1.14 -1.66
N THR A 343 24.95 -0.68 -0.42
CA THR A 343 23.69 -0.05 0.02
C THR A 343 23.30 1.13 -0.87
N ASP A 344 24.24 2.04 -1.14
CA ASP A 344 24.03 3.22 -1.98
C ASP A 344 24.46 3.00 -3.45
N ASP A 345 24.96 1.82 -3.79
CA ASP A 345 25.48 1.51 -5.12
C ASP A 345 24.35 1.16 -6.09
N THR A 346 24.10 2.07 -7.04
CA THR A 346 23.00 1.92 -8.00
C THR A 346 23.19 0.76 -8.97
N GLU A 347 24.41 0.25 -9.17
CA GLU A 347 24.67 -0.88 -10.06
C GLU A 347 24.06 -2.19 -9.55
N TYR A 348 23.92 -2.33 -8.22
CA TYR A 348 23.34 -3.49 -7.55
C TYR A 348 21.83 -3.34 -7.26
N ARG A 349 21.17 -2.38 -7.92
CA ARG A 349 19.70 -2.31 -7.97
C ARG A 349 19.18 -3.35 -8.95
N ASN A 350 18.05 -4.00 -8.63
CA ASN A 350 17.42 -4.98 -9.53
C ASN A 350 17.14 -4.40 -10.93
N SER A 351 16.84 -3.11 -11.05
CA SER A 351 16.68 -2.43 -12.35
C SER A 351 17.97 -2.41 -13.16
N SER A 352 19.09 -2.02 -12.54
CA SER A 352 20.41 -1.99 -13.18
C SER A 352 20.86 -3.38 -13.61
N ILE A 353 20.71 -4.38 -12.74
CA ILE A 353 20.99 -5.79 -13.04
C ILE A 353 20.17 -6.26 -14.24
N PHE A 354 18.88 -5.90 -14.30
CA PHE A 354 17.98 -6.27 -15.38
C PHE A 354 18.41 -5.65 -16.72
N TYR A 355 18.73 -4.36 -16.71
CA TYR A 355 19.13 -3.64 -17.92
C TYR A 355 20.52 -4.07 -18.41
N GLN A 356 21.45 -4.41 -17.51
CA GLN A 356 22.73 -5.00 -17.89
C GLN A 356 22.54 -6.35 -18.60
N LEU A 357 21.69 -7.22 -18.05
CA LEU A 357 21.35 -8.52 -18.64
C LEU A 357 20.72 -8.38 -20.04
N ASN A 358 19.96 -7.31 -20.28
CA ASN A 358 19.24 -7.06 -21.53
C ASN A 358 19.89 -5.98 -22.44
N SER A 359 21.15 -5.60 -22.17
CA SER A 359 21.84 -4.47 -22.81
C SER A 359 21.98 -4.60 -24.34
N SER A 360 22.11 -5.82 -24.87
CA SER A 360 22.19 -6.10 -26.32
C SER A 360 20.88 -5.82 -27.07
N ILE A 361 19.73 -5.88 -26.38
CA ILE A 361 18.39 -5.65 -26.94
C ILE A 361 18.04 -4.17 -26.88
N GLN A 362 18.45 -3.44 -25.83
CA GLN A 362 18.15 -2.02 -25.68
C GLN A 362 18.90 -1.11 -26.68
N ASN A 363 20.11 -1.47 -27.08
CA ASN A 363 20.85 -0.74 -28.11
C ASN A 363 20.15 -0.75 -29.49
N LYS A 364 19.26 -1.73 -29.74
CA LYS A 364 18.38 -1.73 -30.92
C LYS A 364 17.14 -0.86 -30.74
N ILE A 365 16.59 -0.76 -29.53
CA ILE A 365 15.40 0.06 -29.24
C ILE A 365 15.74 1.56 -29.22
N LYS A 366 16.91 1.95 -28.67
CA LYS A 366 17.38 3.35 -28.71
C LYS A 366 17.64 3.87 -30.14
N LYS A 367 17.96 3.01 -31.10
CA LYS A 367 18.14 3.39 -32.52
C LYS A 367 16.85 3.75 -33.26
N TYR A 368 15.69 3.47 -32.67
CA TYR A 368 14.36 3.72 -33.27
C TYR A 368 13.53 4.79 -32.54
N ARG A 369 14.08 5.47 -31.51
CA ARG A 369 13.45 6.70 -30.99
C ARG A 369 13.82 7.86 -31.93
N PRO A 370 12.87 8.49 -32.64
CA PRO A 370 13.15 9.74 -33.33
C PRO A 370 13.57 10.75 -32.27
N THR A 371 14.70 11.42 -32.47
CA THR A 371 14.96 12.71 -31.85
C THR A 371 13.81 13.64 -32.24
N ILE A 372 12.98 14.00 -31.27
CA ILE A 372 12.10 15.17 -31.34
C ILE A 372 12.84 16.32 -30.68
#